data_AF-A0A536TI72-F1
#
_entry.id   AF-A0A536TI72-F1
#
_cell.length_a   1.000
_cell.length_b   1.000
_cell.length_c   1.000
_cell.angle_alpha   90.00
_cell.angle_beta   90.00
_cell.angle_gamma   90.00
#
_symmetry.space_group_name_H-M   'P 1'
#
loop_
_entity.id
_entity.type
_entity.pdbx_description
1 polymer ?
#
loop_
_entity_poly.entity_id
_entity_poly.type
_entity_poly.pdbx_seq_one_letter_code
_entity_poly.pdbx_strand_id
1 'polypeptide(L)'
;MIPRLYLLAAPVLIVVIGCTTFAPRTAADYERGQAPQTRFVKDSEVCAKQSEIDQKKLGFGGELDATHATFNRMYDACMRASGYQRKPEAAK
;
A
#
# COMPACT_ATOMS: atom_id res chain seq x y z
N MET A 1 22.35 -28.50 38.69
CA MET A 1 22.40 -27.73 37.43
C MET A 1 21.67 -28.52 36.36
N ILE A 2 20.45 -28.12 35.96
CA ILE A 2 19.78 -28.38 34.66
C ILE A 2 18.71 -27.27 34.55
N PRO A 3 18.64 -26.51 33.44
CA PRO A 3 18.04 -25.18 33.42
C PRO A 3 16.57 -25.17 32.99
N ARG A 4 15.85 -24.15 33.48
CA ARG A 4 14.64 -23.50 32.93
C ARG A 4 14.04 -24.16 31.68
N LEU A 5 13.11 -25.11 31.87
CA LEU A 5 12.06 -25.43 30.91
C LEU A 5 10.76 -24.74 31.36
N TYR A 6 10.66 -23.44 31.09
CA TYR A 6 9.37 -22.75 31.03
C TYR A 6 9.42 -21.83 29.82
N LEU A 7 9.30 -22.44 28.66
CA LEU A 7 9.10 -21.71 27.42
C LEU A 7 8.23 -22.58 26.53
N LEU A 8 7.19 -21.94 26.00
CA LEU A 8 6.40 -22.33 24.83
C LEU A 8 5.13 -23.15 25.12
N ALA A 9 4.07 -22.43 25.51
CA ALA A 9 2.72 -22.81 25.12
C ALA A 9 1.82 -21.55 25.03
N ALA A 10 2.10 -20.67 24.07
CA ALA A 10 1.10 -19.73 23.57
C ALA A 10 0.56 -20.31 22.25
N PRO A 11 -0.68 -20.80 22.20
CA PRO A 11 -1.20 -21.44 21.00
C PRO A 11 -1.60 -20.37 19.97
N VAL A 12 -0.93 -20.43 18.82
CA VAL A 12 -1.51 -20.37 17.47
C VAL A 12 -2.63 -19.33 17.29
N LEU A 13 -2.25 -18.10 16.92
CA LEU A 13 -3.17 -17.25 16.16
C LEU A 13 -3.01 -17.61 14.69
N ILE A 14 -4.07 -18.23 14.19
CA ILE A 14 -4.20 -18.82 12.87
C ILE A 14 -3.99 -17.78 11.77
N VAL A 15 -3.07 -18.14 10.88
CA VAL A 15 -2.88 -17.76 9.48
C VAL A 15 -4.11 -17.08 8.86
N VAL A 16 -3.96 -15.80 8.51
CA VAL A 16 -4.70 -15.22 7.39
C VAL A 16 -3.71 -15.13 6.23
N ILE A 17 -4.01 -15.94 5.23
CA ILE A 17 -3.32 -16.10 3.95
C ILE A 17 -3.07 -14.71 3.35
N GLY A 18 -1.80 -14.39 3.10
CA GLY A 18 -1.44 -13.19 2.38
C GLY A 18 -1.96 -13.28 0.97
N CYS A 19 -3.03 -12.55 0.67
CA CYS A 19 -3.30 -12.13 -0.70
C CYS A 19 -2.09 -11.31 -1.13
N THR A 20 -1.24 -11.84 -2.01
CA THR A 20 -0.27 -11.03 -2.74
C THR A 20 -1.08 -10.05 -3.58
N THR A 21 -1.26 -8.83 -3.07
CA THR A 21 -2.23 -7.89 -3.60
C THR A 21 -1.73 -7.32 -4.92
N PHE A 22 -2.21 -7.89 -6.02
CA PHE A 22 -2.27 -7.26 -7.35
C PHE A 22 -3.25 -6.07 -7.39
N ALA A 23 -3.64 -5.55 -6.22
CA ALA A 23 -4.59 -4.47 -6.10
C ALA A 23 -3.91 -3.13 -6.37
N PRO A 24 -4.62 -2.17 -6.98
CA PRO A 24 -4.14 -0.80 -7.09
C PRO A 24 -3.96 -0.18 -5.70
N ARG A 25 -2.91 0.61 -5.54
CA ARG A 25 -2.65 1.41 -4.35
C ARG A 25 -3.78 2.39 -4.07
N THR A 26 -3.99 2.66 -2.78
CA THR A 26 -5.04 3.57 -2.32
C THR A 26 -4.54 4.45 -1.16
N ALA A 27 -5.38 5.39 -0.72
CA ALA A 27 -5.11 6.22 0.45
C ALA A 27 -4.81 5.40 1.71
N ALA A 28 -5.33 4.17 1.81
CA ALA A 28 -5.12 3.32 2.98
C ALA A 28 -3.64 2.96 3.20
N ASP A 29 -2.84 2.97 2.13
CA ASP A 29 -1.41 2.64 2.12
C ASP A 29 -0.52 3.79 2.60
N TYR A 30 -1.09 4.96 2.94
CA TYR A 30 -0.35 6.17 3.28
C TYR A 30 -0.73 6.72 4.64
N GLU A 31 0.24 7.35 5.29
CA GLU A 31 0.07 8.16 6.48
C GLU A 31 -0.40 9.56 6.10
N ARG A 32 -1.57 9.95 6.63
CA ARG A 32 -2.12 11.30 6.49
C ARG A 32 -1.30 12.35 7.26
N GLY A 33 -0.63 11.93 8.33
CA GLY A 33 0.03 12.84 9.27
C GLY A 33 -0.95 13.87 9.84
N GLN A 34 -0.58 15.15 9.78
CA GLN A 34 -1.40 16.26 10.29
C GLN A 34 -2.41 16.81 9.27
N ALA A 35 -2.39 16.36 8.00
CA ALA A 35 -3.27 16.91 6.97
C ALA A 35 -4.74 16.62 7.31
N PRO A 36 -5.71 17.54 7.11
CA PRO A 36 -7.13 17.24 7.29
C PRO A 36 -7.59 16.04 6.45
N GLN A 37 -8.48 15.20 6.99
CA GLN A 37 -8.98 14.00 6.30
C GLN A 37 -9.55 14.33 4.92
N THR A 38 -10.29 15.43 4.81
CA THR A 38 -10.89 15.90 3.55
C THR A 38 -9.83 16.22 2.49
N ARG A 39 -8.73 16.87 2.89
CA ARG A 39 -7.61 17.15 2.00
C ARG A 39 -6.90 15.87 1.56
N PHE A 40 -6.61 14.98 2.51
CA PHE A 40 -5.93 13.72 2.23
C PHE A 40 -6.69 12.84 1.22
N VAL A 41 -8.01 12.71 1.40
CA VAL A 41 -8.86 11.95 0.47
C VAL A 41 -8.85 12.59 -0.91
N LYS A 42 -9.00 13.92 -0.98
CA LYS A 42 -8.99 14.65 -2.25
C LYS A 42 -7.66 14.52 -3.00
N ASP A 43 -6.55 14.67 -2.29
CA ASP A 43 -5.21 14.56 -2.88
C ASP A 43 -4.97 13.12 -3.38
N SER A 44 -5.41 12.11 -2.63
CA SER A 44 -5.42 10.71 -3.08
C SER A 44 -6.25 10.49 -4.35
N GLU A 45 -7.48 11.02 -4.43
CA GLU A 45 -8.33 10.87 -5.60
C GLU A 45 -7.73 11.52 -6.85
N VAL A 46 -7.08 12.68 -6.69
CA VAL A 46 -6.34 13.35 -7.77
C VAL A 46 -5.18 12.47 -8.23
N CYS A 47 -4.40 11.93 -7.29
CA CYS A 47 -3.30 11.02 -7.60
C CYS A 47 -3.79 9.74 -8.31
N ALA A 48 -4.92 9.17 -7.90
CA ALA A 48 -5.52 8.00 -8.54
C ALA A 48 -5.87 8.28 -10.00
N LYS A 49 -6.61 9.36 -10.26
CA LYS A 49 -7.02 9.73 -11.63
C LYS A 49 -5.82 9.96 -12.55
N GLN A 50 -4.79 10.66 -12.05
CA GLN A 50 -3.58 10.88 -12.84
C GLN A 50 -2.87 9.55 -13.13
N SER A 51 -2.78 8.67 -12.14
CA SER A 51 -2.14 7.36 -12.28
C SER A 51 -2.89 6.42 -13.22
N GLU A 52 -4.22 6.51 -13.29
CA GLU A 52 -5.03 5.80 -14.29
C GLU A 52 -4.71 6.28 -15.72
N ILE A 53 -4.61 7.60 -15.91
CA ILE A 53 -4.23 8.19 -17.20
C ILE A 53 -2.83 7.71 -17.60
N ASP A 54 -1.89 7.71 -16.66
CA ASP A 54 -0.51 7.29 -16.91
C ASP A 54 -0.39 5.78 -17.15
N GLN A 55 -1.16 4.95 -16.44
CA GLN A 55 -1.26 3.51 -16.71
C GLN A 55 -1.75 3.26 -18.14
N LYS A 56 -2.78 3.97 -18.61
CA LYS A 56 -3.29 3.82 -19.98
C LYS A 56 -2.28 4.25 -21.04
N LYS A 57 -1.45 5.26 -20.75
CA LYS A 57 -0.46 5.80 -21.70
C LYS A 57 0.87 5.05 -21.69
N LEU A 58 1.32 4.59 -20.53
CA LEU A 58 2.69 4.14 -20.28
C LEU A 58 2.77 2.68 -19.82
N GLY A 59 1.66 2.08 -19.39
CA GLY A 59 1.62 0.70 -18.89
C GLY A 59 1.65 -0.34 -20.02
N PHE A 60 2.47 -1.37 -19.86
CA PHE A 60 2.40 -2.56 -20.71
C PHE A 60 1.07 -3.29 -20.44
N GLY A 61 0.20 -3.36 -21.45
CA GLY A 61 -1.16 -3.89 -21.30
C GLY A 61 -2.22 -2.84 -20.93
N GLY A 62 -1.83 -1.58 -20.70
CA GLY A 62 -2.77 -0.48 -20.45
C GLY A 62 -3.71 -0.76 -19.29
N GLU A 63 -5.02 -0.71 -19.57
CA GLU A 63 -6.10 -0.99 -18.60
C GLU A 63 -6.22 -2.49 -18.24
N LEU A 64 -5.63 -3.38 -19.03
CA LEU A 64 -5.62 -4.83 -18.82
C LEU A 64 -4.40 -5.32 -18.02
N ASP A 65 -3.52 -4.41 -17.59
CA ASP A 65 -2.37 -4.74 -16.75
C ASP A 65 -2.84 -5.15 -15.35
N ALA A 66 -2.96 -6.46 -15.13
CA ALA A 66 -3.34 -7.02 -13.84
C ALA A 66 -2.38 -6.63 -12.70
N THR A 67 -1.15 -6.21 -12.99
CA THR A 67 -0.15 -5.86 -11.98
C THR A 67 -0.31 -4.45 -11.43
N HIS A 68 -1.02 -3.57 -12.16
CA HIS A 68 -1.16 -2.15 -11.83
C HIS A 68 0.21 -1.49 -11.57
N ALA A 69 1.29 -1.96 -12.19
CA ALA A 69 2.64 -1.57 -11.81
C ALA A 69 2.91 -0.08 -12.09
N THR A 70 2.48 0.40 -13.26
CA THR A 70 2.61 1.81 -13.63
C THR A 70 1.71 2.69 -12.76
N PHE A 71 0.44 2.31 -12.57
CA PHE A 71 -0.49 2.98 -11.68
C PHE A 71 0.12 3.13 -10.28
N ASN A 72 0.60 2.02 -9.71
CA ASN A 72 1.15 1.99 -8.35
C ASN A 72 2.37 2.91 -8.22
N ARG A 73 3.26 2.91 -9.22
CA ARG A 73 4.45 3.78 -9.23
C ARG A 73 4.06 5.26 -9.32
N MET A 74 3.15 5.61 -10.21
CA MET A 74 2.72 7.01 -10.39
C MET A 74 1.95 7.51 -9.18
N TYR A 75 1.11 6.66 -8.59
CA TYR A 75 0.35 6.98 -7.39
C TYR A 75 1.27 7.26 -6.20
N ASP A 76 2.30 6.43 -6.01
CA ASP A 76 3.32 6.65 -4.96
C ASP A 76 4.12 7.93 -5.17
N ALA A 77 4.55 8.21 -6.40
CA ALA A 77 5.23 9.46 -6.71
C ALA A 77 4.36 10.68 -6.38
N CYS A 78 3.07 10.66 -6.76
CA CYS A 78 2.12 11.75 -6.52
C CYS A 78 1.81 11.94 -5.03
N MET A 79 1.55 10.87 -4.29
CA MET A 79 1.28 10.93 -2.85
C MET A 79 2.49 11.47 -2.08
N ARG A 80 3.70 11.02 -2.43
CA ARG A 80 4.95 11.51 -1.83
C ARG A 80 5.22 12.98 -2.17
N ALA A 81 4.93 13.41 -3.40
CA ALA A 81 5.04 14.82 -3.80
C ALA A 81 4.04 15.71 -3.03
N SER A 82 2.87 15.17 -2.68
CA SER A 82 1.87 15.83 -1.83
C SER A 82 2.25 15.84 -0.33
N GLY A 83 3.38 15.24 0.04
CA GLY A 83 3.91 15.21 1.40
C GLY A 83 3.43 14.02 2.24
N TYR A 84 2.76 13.04 1.64
CA TYR A 84 2.32 11.83 2.33
C TYR A 84 3.40 10.76 2.33
N GLN A 85 3.54 10.08 3.47
CA GLN A 85 4.50 9.00 3.60
C GLN A 85 3.77 7.68 3.43
N ARG A 86 4.36 6.79 2.63
CA ARG A 86 3.87 5.42 2.53
C ARG A 86 4.03 4.75 3.90
N LYS A 87 2.99 4.04 4.34
CA LYS A 87 3.10 3.19 5.52
C LYS A 87 4.19 2.17 5.25
N PRO A 88 5.06 1.87 6.24
CA PRO A 88 5.92 0.72 6.10
C PRO A 88 5.01 -0.47 5.86
N GLU A 89 5.13 -1.06 4.67
CA GLU A 89 4.63 -2.40 4.43
C GLU A 89 5.31 -3.22 5.51
N ALA A 90 4.55 -3.67 6.51
CA ALA A 90 5.14 -4.32 7.68
C ALA A 90 6.06 -5.41 7.14
N ALA A 91 7.37 -5.21 7.29
CA ALA A 91 8.36 -6.18 6.85
C ALA A 91 8.00 -7.46 7.59
N LYS A 92 7.46 -8.41 6.84
CA LYS A 92 6.98 -9.70 7.29
C LYS A 92 7.89 -10.74 6.68
#